data_AF-A0A9Q9IHY8-F1
#
_entry.id   AF-A0A9Q9IHY8-F1
#
_cell.length_a   1.000
_cell.length_b   1.000
_cell.length_c   1.000
_cell.angle_alpha   90.00
_cell.angle_beta   90.00
_cell.angle_gamma   90.00
#
_symmetry.space_group_name_H-M   'P 1'
#
loop_
_entity.id
_entity.type
_entity.pdbx_description
1 polymer ?
#
loop_
_entity_poly.entity_id
_entity_poly.type
_entity_poly.pdbx_seq_one_letter_code
_entity_poly.pdbx_strand_id
1 'polypeptide(L)'
;MRATTFRVAEVPVAPQPDLDLDVRTLRSWLAVDDDGDPVLVLKDDDMTVVIDFGLGGRWDTAIRAAEHLSDSALAYASKLRDVMAAQQTSPAEQEEPADSKEEPCR
;
A
#
# COMPACT_ATOMS: atom_id res chain seq x y z
N MET A 1 -5.81 49.12 -2.54
CA MET A 1 -5.98 47.65 -2.70
C MET A 1 -5.35 46.98 -1.49
N ARG A 2 -6.11 46.24 -0.67
CA ARG A 2 -5.55 45.45 0.45
C ARG A 2 -5.37 44.01 -0.03
N ALA A 3 -4.15 43.50 0.08
CA ALA A 3 -3.85 42.10 -0.20
C ALA A 3 -4.33 41.24 0.97
N THR A 4 -5.31 40.37 0.73
CA THR A 4 -5.76 39.37 1.69
C THR A 4 -4.80 38.19 1.64
N THR A 5 -3.97 38.02 2.67
CA THR A 5 -3.12 36.85 2.80
C THR A 5 -3.95 35.69 3.35
N PHE A 6 -4.18 34.66 2.52
CA PHE A 6 -4.76 33.39 2.98
C PHE A 6 -3.70 32.65 3.81
N ARG A 7 -3.97 32.42 5.10
CA ARG A 7 -3.21 31.43 5.88
C ARG A 7 -3.91 30.09 5.71
N VAL A 8 -3.20 29.12 5.13
CA VAL A 8 -3.62 27.72 5.13
C VAL A 8 -3.60 27.29 6.60
N ALA A 9 -4.75 26.91 7.14
CA ALA A 9 -4.80 26.33 8.48
C ALA A 9 -4.08 24.98 8.42
N GLU A 10 -2.99 24.84 9.19
CA GLU A 10 -2.36 23.54 9.43
C GLU A 10 -3.37 22.72 10.25
N VAL A 11 -4.07 21.82 9.58
CA VAL A 11 -4.94 20.85 10.25
C VAL A 11 -4.01 19.88 10.98
N PRO A 12 -4.08 19.76 12.32
CA PRO A 12 -3.29 18.77 13.03
C PRO A 12 -3.71 17.38 12.53
N VAL A 13 -2.81 16.72 11.82
CA VAL A 13 -2.97 15.33 11.41
C VAL A 13 -2.87 14.51 12.69
N ALA A 14 -4.01 14.05 13.20
CA ALA A 14 -4.02 13.05 14.26
C ALA A 14 -3.20 11.85 13.79
N PRO A 15 -2.41 11.19 14.67
CA PRO A 15 -1.70 9.98 14.30
C PRO A 15 -2.70 9.01 13.69
N GLN A 16 -2.55 8.73 12.40
CA GLN A 16 -3.41 7.76 11.73
C GLN A 16 -3.00 6.38 12.24
N PRO A 17 -3.95 5.53 12.65
CA PRO A 17 -3.61 4.17 13.03
C PRO A 17 -3.02 3.47 11.80
N ASP A 18 -1.79 2.99 11.93
CA ASP A 18 -1.19 2.15 10.91
C ASP A 18 -1.83 0.76 11.00
N LEU A 19 -2.42 0.32 9.89
CA LEU A 19 -2.92 -1.03 9.72
C LEU A 19 -1.84 -1.84 9.01
N ASP A 20 -1.24 -2.79 9.72
CA ASP A 20 -0.27 -3.74 9.17
C ASP A 20 -0.93 -5.11 9.06
N LEU A 21 -0.98 -5.65 7.84
CA LEU A 21 -1.60 -6.93 7.52
C LEU A 21 -0.58 -7.83 6.84
N ASP A 22 -0.35 -9.02 7.39
CA ASP A 22 0.52 -10.01 6.75
C ASP A 22 -0.22 -10.72 5.60
N VAL A 23 -0.02 -10.20 4.39
CA VAL A 23 -0.63 -10.76 3.16
C VAL A 23 -0.22 -12.21 2.86
N ARG A 24 0.84 -12.74 3.48
CA ARG A 24 1.28 -14.12 3.26
C ARG A 24 0.37 -15.14 3.94
N THR A 25 -0.25 -14.73 5.05
CA THR A 25 -1.15 -15.58 5.86
C THR A 25 -2.60 -15.14 5.75
N LEU A 26 -2.85 -14.05 5.02
CA LEU A 26 -4.17 -13.46 4.81
C LEU A 26 -5.17 -14.45 4.19
N ARG A 27 -6.31 -14.55 4.85
CA ARG A 27 -7.50 -15.27 4.41
C ARG A 27 -8.64 -14.28 4.28
N SER A 28 -9.46 -14.46 3.26
CA SER A 28 -10.63 -13.62 3.02
C SER A 28 -11.87 -14.45 2.82
N TRP A 29 -13.01 -14.01 3.38
CA TRP A 29 -14.31 -14.60 3.10
C TRP A 29 -15.42 -13.55 3.23
N LEU A 30 -16.55 -13.83 2.57
CA LEU A 30 -17.78 -13.07 2.74
C LEU A 30 -18.47 -13.53 4.03
N ALA A 31 -18.85 -12.58 4.87
CA ALA A 31 -19.72 -12.80 6.02
C ALA A 31 -20.95 -11.90 5.91
N VAL A 32 -21.89 -12.11 6.84
CA VAL A 32 -23.05 -11.25 7.05
C VAL A 32 -22.95 -10.75 8.47
N ASP A 33 -23.10 -9.45 8.67
CA ASP A 33 -23.06 -8.84 10.00
C ASP A 33 -24.37 -9.03 10.77
N ASP A 34 -24.45 -8.43 11.96
CA ASP A 34 -25.62 -8.54 12.84
C ASP A 34 -26.89 -7.86 12.26
N ASP A 35 -26.71 -6.94 11.30
CA ASP A 35 -27.79 -6.22 10.62
C ASP A 35 -28.25 -6.92 9.33
N GLY A 36 -27.56 -7.98 8.90
CA GLY A 36 -27.87 -8.74 7.70
C GLY A 36 -27.13 -8.25 6.44
N ASP A 37 -26.17 -7.33 6.60
CA ASP A 37 -25.43 -6.73 5.49
C ASP A 37 -24.18 -7.54 5.14
N PRO A 38 -23.85 -7.67 3.83
CA PRO A 38 -22.66 -8.41 3.40
C PRO A 38 -21.38 -7.64 3.71
N VAL A 39 -20.47 -8.28 4.43
CA VAL A 39 -19.15 -7.72 4.78
C VAL A 39 -18.02 -8.60 4.29
N LEU A 40 -16.90 -8.00 3.92
CA LEU A 40 -15.67 -8.72 3.62
C LEU A 40 -14.83 -8.84 4.89
N VAL A 41 -14.56 -10.07 5.30
CA VAL A 41 -13.65 -10.34 6.41
C VAL A 41 -12.28 -10.68 5.86
N LEU A 42 -11.28 -9.95 6.33
CA LEU A 42 -9.86 -10.18 6.08
C LEU A 42 -9.21 -10.59 7.40
N LYS A 43 -8.55 -11.75 7.44
CA LYS A 43 -7.91 -12.25 8.65
C LYS A 43 -6.53 -12.77 8.33
N ASP A 44 -5.53 -12.29 9.06
CA ASP A 44 -4.22 -12.91 9.13
C ASP A 44 -4.06 -13.63 10.49
N ASP A 45 -2.82 -13.94 10.87
CA ASP A 45 -2.54 -14.66 12.12
C ASP A 45 -2.70 -13.77 13.36
N ASP A 46 -2.59 -12.45 13.22
CA ASP A 46 -2.51 -11.49 14.33
C ASP A 46 -3.80 -10.66 14.48
N MET A 47 -4.54 -10.44 13.39
CA MET A 47 -5.67 -9.54 13.37
C MET A 47 -6.80 -9.95 12.41
N THR A 48 -7.95 -9.32 12.61
CA THR A 48 -9.13 -9.44 11.75
C THR A 48 -9.65 -8.05 11.42
N VAL A 49 -9.79 -7.77 10.14
CA VAL A 49 -10.34 -6.55 9.58
C VAL A 49 -11.67 -6.88 8.92
N VAL A 50 -12.70 -6.10 9.23
CA VAL A 50 -14.02 -6.21 8.61
C VAL A 50 -14.23 -4.97 7.77
N ILE A 51 -14.47 -5.18 6.48
CA ILE A 51 -14.77 -4.12 5.51
C ILE A 51 -16.26 -4.18 5.24
N ASP A 52 -16.96 -3.16 5.74
CA ASP A 52 -18.31 -2.83 5.33
C ASP A 52 -18.25 -1.96 4.06
N PHE A 53 -19.04 -2.32 3.06
CA PHE A 53 -19.12 -1.59 1.80
C PHE A 53 -20.12 -0.43 1.82
N GLY A 54 -20.97 -0.37 2.84
CA GLY A 54 -21.90 0.72 3.12
C GLY A 54 -23.00 0.93 2.08
N LEU A 55 -23.86 1.92 2.35
CA LEU A 55 -24.96 2.42 1.50
C LEU A 55 -26.27 1.61 1.51
N GLY A 56 -26.68 1.11 2.67
CA GLY A 56 -28.07 0.74 2.94
C GLY A 56 -28.50 -0.62 2.35
N GLY A 57 -27.63 -1.62 2.47
CA GLY A 57 -27.98 -3.03 2.21
C GLY A 57 -28.23 -3.41 0.76
N ARG A 58 -27.80 -2.60 -0.22
CA ARG A 58 -27.94 -2.95 -1.63
C ARG A 58 -26.72 -3.71 -2.13
N TRP A 59 -26.93 -4.97 -2.47
CA TRP A 59 -25.91 -5.88 -3.02
C TRP A 59 -25.13 -5.30 -4.20
N ASP A 60 -25.78 -4.57 -5.11
CA ASP A 60 -25.09 -3.94 -6.25
C ASP A 60 -24.01 -2.95 -5.83
N THR A 61 -24.22 -2.23 -4.73
CA THR A 61 -23.26 -1.26 -4.22
C THR A 61 -22.08 -1.96 -3.56
N ALA A 62 -22.36 -2.99 -2.76
CA ALA A 62 -21.32 -3.83 -2.17
C ALA A 62 -20.44 -4.49 -3.23
N ILE A 63 -21.06 -4.99 -4.32
CA ILE A 63 -20.34 -5.57 -5.47
C ILE A 63 -19.42 -4.53 -6.11
N ARG A 64 -19.93 -3.35 -6.46
CA ARG A 64 -19.11 -2.28 -7.09
C ARG A 64 -17.97 -1.81 -6.20
N ALA A 65 -18.21 -1.72 -4.89
CA ALA A 65 -17.17 -1.36 -3.94
C ALA A 65 -16.07 -2.44 -3.86
N ALA A 66 -16.46 -3.72 -3.84
CA ALA A 66 -15.53 -4.84 -3.89
C ALA A 66 -14.73 -4.90 -5.21
N GLU A 67 -15.37 -4.64 -6.35
CA GLU A 67 -14.71 -4.51 -7.66
C GLU A 67 -13.66 -3.39 -7.65
N HIS A 68 -14.02 -2.22 -7.11
CA HIS A 68 -13.09 -1.10 -6.99
C HIS A 68 -11.88 -1.40 -6.08
N LEU A 69 -12.10 -2.12 -4.98
CA LEU A 69 -11.02 -2.58 -4.10
C LEU A 69 -10.09 -3.55 -4.84
N SER A 70 -10.65 -4.48 -5.61
CA SER A 70 -9.88 -5.42 -6.44
C SER A 70 -9.02 -4.69 -7.48
N ASP A 71 -9.59 -3.72 -8.21
CA ASP A 71 -8.85 -2.92 -9.19
C ASP A 71 -7.69 -2.15 -8.55
N SER A 72 -7.92 -1.58 -7.37
CA SER A 72 -6.90 -0.86 -6.61
C SER A 72 -5.75 -1.78 -6.17
N ALA A 73 -6.07 -2.99 -5.70
CA ALA A 73 -5.08 -3.99 -5.35
C ALA A 73 -4.26 -4.46 -6.56
N LEU A 74 -4.90 -4.66 -7.73
CA LEU A 74 -4.23 -5.00 -8.98
C LEU A 74 -3.28 -3.88 -9.44
N ALA A 75 -3.71 -2.62 -9.35
CA ALA A 75 -2.88 -1.47 -9.66
C ALA A 75 -1.66 -1.38 -8.74
N TYR A 76 -1.82 -1.66 -7.44
CA TYR A 76 -0.71 -1.72 -6.50
C TYR A 76 0.28 -2.86 -6.84
N ALA A 77 -0.22 -4.06 -7.12
CA ALA A 77 0.60 -5.18 -7.54
C ALA A 77 1.37 -4.88 -8.84
N SER A 78 0.78 -4.13 -9.78
CA SER A 78 1.50 -3.66 -10.97
C SER A 78 2.71 -2.82 -10.60
N LYS A 79 2.54 -1.81 -9.73
CA LYS A 79 3.64 -0.94 -9.30
C LYS A 79 4.75 -1.70 -8.58
N LEU A 80 4.41 -2.70 -7.77
CA LEU A 80 5.41 -3.55 -7.10
C LEU A 80 6.29 -4.30 -8.11
N ARG A 81 5.71 -4.77 -9.22
CA ARG A 81 6.48 -5.42 -10.30
C ARG A 81 7.43 -4.43 -10.99
N ASP A 82 6.98 -3.19 -11.20
CA ASP A 82 7.83 -2.13 -11.78
C ASP A 82 9.03 -1.82 -10.87
N VAL A 83 8.78 -1.70 -9.56
CA VAL A 83 9.84 -1.48 -8.55
C VAL A 83 10.82 -2.66 -8.51
N MET A 84 10.31 -3.90 -8.52
CA MET A 84 11.14 -5.10 -8.55
C MET A 84 12.06 -5.11 -9.79
N ALA A 85 11.52 -4.79 -10.97
CA ALA A 85 12.29 -4.74 -12.21
C ALA A 85 13.40 -3.67 -12.16
N ALA A 86 13.12 -2.49 -11.58
CA ALA A 86 14.10 -1.42 -11.43
C ALA A 86 15.24 -1.77 -10.46
N GLN A 87 14.97 -2.57 -9.42
CA GLN A 87 16.00 -3.03 -8.48
C GLN A 87 16.91 -4.09 -9.08
N GLN A 88 16.40 -4.91 -10.01
CA GLN A 88 17.16 -5.96 -10.68
C GLN A 88 18.07 -5.44 -11.82
N THR A 89 17.89 -4.19 -12.25
CA THR A 89 18.68 -3.56 -13.32
C THR A 89 19.75 -2.60 -12.82
N SER A 90 19.90 -2.37 -11.51
CA SER A 90 21.08 -1.68 -10.97
C SER A 90 22.30 -2.60 -11.03
N PRO A 91 23.35 -2.26 -11.80
CA PRO A 91 24.61 -2.98 -11.72
C PRO A 91 25.18 -2.78 -10.32
N ALA A 92 25.72 -3.84 -9.74
CA ALA A 92 26.63 -3.72 -8.61
C ALA A 92 27.74 -2.72 -9.01
N GLU A 93 27.77 -1.55 -8.38
CA GLU A 93 28.93 -0.67 -8.42
C GLU A 93 30.08 -1.39 -7.71
N GLN A 94 30.81 -2.17 -8.49
CA GLN A 94 32.21 -2.48 -8.25
C GLN A 94 33.00 -1.21 -8.54
N GLU A 95 33.39 -0.48 -7.49
CA GLU A 95 34.55 0.39 -7.54
C GLU A 95 35.52 -0.04 -6.43
N GLU A 96 36.34 -1.05 -6.74
CA GLU A 96 37.68 -1.13 -6.17
C GLU A 96 38.53 -0.03 -6.83
N PRO A 97 39.13 0.92 -6.08
CA PRO A 97 40.21 1.70 -6.64
C PRO A 97 41.49 0.84 -6.63
N ALA A 98 41.83 0.31 -7.80
CA ALA A 98 43.17 -0.16 -8.11
C ALA A 98 44.11 1.06 -8.17
N ASP A 99 44.78 1.37 -7.06
CA ASP A 99 45.90 2.32 -7.06
C ASP A 99 47.21 1.55 -7.30
N SER A 100 47.67 1.68 -8.54
CA SER A 100 48.90 1.15 -9.09
C SER A 100 50.13 1.68 -8.34
N LYS A 101 50.85 0.79 -7.65
CA LYS A 101 52.27 1.00 -7.34
C LYS A 101 53.14 0.09 -8.20
N GLU A 102 53.35 0.51 -9.44
CA GLU A 102 54.56 0.16 -10.18
C GLU A 102 55.57 1.30 -9.97
N GLU A 103 56.66 1.01 -9.26
CA GLU A 103 57.90 1.76 -9.39
C GLU A 103 59.08 0.79 -9.54
N PRO A 104 60.14 1.22 -10.26
CA PRO A 104 60.89 0.37 -11.17
C PRO A 104 62.16 -0.21 -10.55
N CYS A 105 62.63 -1.31 -11.15
CA CYS A 105 63.91 -1.95 -10.88
C CYS A 105 65.07 -0.96 -10.67
N ARG A 106 65.79 -1.11 -9.55
CA ARG A 106 67.24 -0.92 -9.43
C ARG A 106 67.84 -1.86 -8.40
#